data_AF-A0A7X8LJH5-F1
#
_entry.id   AF-A0A7X8LJH5-F1
#
_cell.length_a   1.000
_cell.length_b   1.000
_cell.length_c   1.000
_cell.angle_alpha   90.00
_cell.angle_beta   90.00
_cell.angle_gamma   90.00
#
_symmetry.space_group_name_H-M   'P 1'
#
loop_
_entity.id
_entity.type
_entity.pdbx_description
1 polymer ?
#
loop_
_entity_poly.entity_id
_entity_poly.type
_entity_poly.pdbx_seq_one_letter_code
_entity_poly.pdbx_strand_id
1 'polypeptide(L)'
;MIAKSRYLMAIAAAFFCRLAVALSICGACGHELAEGQRFCGHCGAKGVAGEPAAVAESVEAVAVVEPGEPATYNAALFLEAAREDSRTAAELEEKQPEVALFYYRNAAALARLIPEEMMPATASQKLIESVERCQRRMSQTLKACEVCTGTGKRTMVMRSLSGESDGTTMRAEGMVCSACNGAGVVRSHRNAEELRLLLAQGGRSHELRQQTARRVAIGNAWVPAVEAEKLRPRQQALLRTAMAAPCNSCQGQGVQVCRGCKGQGRVKCRERGCVNGMVERKQSNTLSPSTALNLRVVCPSCKGNSWIMCGDCGGTGSVACRTCDGIGRPAKCRKCGGAGTASCTVCRGAGRDRSGKNCTVCMGEGVGLCPTCHGEGCVSR
;
A
#
# COMPACT_ATOMS: atom_id res chain seq x y z
N MET A 1 -21.48 40.78 -37.85
CA MET A 1 -22.07 40.74 -36.48
C MET A 1 -22.01 39.33 -35.87
N ILE A 2 -20.84 38.70 -35.78
CA ILE A 2 -20.69 37.36 -35.15
C ILE A 2 -19.58 37.35 -34.07
N ALA A 3 -18.73 38.39 -34.03
CA ALA A 3 -17.64 38.48 -33.05
C ALA A 3 -18.05 39.04 -31.66
N LYS A 4 -19.20 39.72 -31.53
CA LYS A 4 -19.66 40.29 -30.23
C LYS A 4 -20.37 39.28 -29.32
N SER A 5 -20.79 38.11 -29.84
CA SER A 5 -21.55 37.11 -29.06
C SER A 5 -20.66 36.22 -28.17
N ARG A 6 -19.40 36.02 -28.53
CA ARG A 6 -18.47 35.16 -27.75
C ARG A 6 -17.87 35.87 -26.53
N TYR A 7 -17.87 37.21 -26.53
CA TYR A 7 -17.32 38.01 -25.41
C TYR A 7 -18.30 38.16 -24.24
N LEU A 8 -19.61 38.12 -24.49
CA LEU A 8 -20.64 38.21 -23.45
C LEU A 8 -20.83 36.90 -22.66
N MET A 9 -20.58 35.74 -23.28
CA MET A 9 -20.61 34.44 -22.59
C MET A 9 -19.39 34.21 -21.67
N ALA A 10 -18.27 34.90 -21.91
CA ALA A 10 -17.07 34.78 -21.05
C ALA A 10 -17.19 35.63 -19.76
N ILE A 11 -17.96 36.72 -19.79
CA ILE A 11 -18.13 37.61 -18.63
C ILE A 11 -19.17 37.05 -17.63
N ALA A 12 -20.15 36.26 -18.10
CA ALA A 12 -21.11 35.59 -17.23
C ALA A 12 -20.51 34.41 -16.42
N ALA A 13 -19.46 33.76 -16.91
CA ALA A 13 -18.77 32.68 -16.19
C ALA A 13 -17.78 33.19 -15.12
N ALA A 14 -17.37 34.45 -15.18
CA ALA A 14 -16.44 35.05 -14.23
C ALA A 14 -17.11 35.67 -12.98
N PHE A 15 -18.45 35.78 -12.97
CA PHE A 15 -19.19 36.44 -11.87
C PHE A 15 -19.88 35.49 -10.88
N PHE A 16 -19.77 34.17 -11.06
CA PHE A 16 -20.37 33.16 -10.16
C PHE A 16 -19.36 32.38 -9.28
N CYS A 17 -18.11 32.85 -9.17
CA CYS A 17 -17.04 32.16 -8.42
C CYS A 17 -16.57 32.88 -7.14
N ARG A 18 -17.44 33.62 -6.45
CA ARG A 18 -17.12 34.14 -5.10
C ARG A 18 -18.30 33.98 -4.15
N LEU A 19 -18.40 32.80 -3.56
CA LEU A 19 -18.93 32.53 -2.21
C LEU A 19 -18.67 31.05 -1.89
N ALA A 20 -17.38 30.68 -1.79
CA ALA A 20 -16.99 29.45 -1.13
C ALA A 20 -16.93 29.75 0.37
N VAL A 21 -18.06 29.62 1.08
CA VAL A 21 -18.05 29.59 2.54
C VAL A 21 -17.34 28.31 2.94
N ALA A 22 -16.16 28.47 3.55
CA ALA A 22 -15.37 27.35 4.05
C ALA A 22 -16.04 26.75 5.28
N LEU A 23 -16.99 25.84 5.06
CA LEU A 23 -17.59 25.03 6.13
C LEU A 23 -16.48 24.26 6.85
N SER A 24 -16.24 24.66 8.10
CA SER A 24 -15.25 24.04 8.97
C SER A 24 -15.88 22.82 9.63
N ILE A 25 -15.45 21.63 9.24
CA ILE A 25 -15.98 20.37 9.80
C ILE A 25 -15.05 19.88 10.91
N CYS A 26 -15.61 19.46 12.04
CA CYS A 26 -14.84 18.89 13.12
C CYS A 26 -14.18 17.57 12.68
N GLY A 27 -12.85 17.52 12.65
CA GLY A 27 -12.10 16.31 12.27
C GLY A 27 -12.29 15.11 13.20
N ALA A 28 -12.85 15.31 14.41
CA ALA A 28 -13.06 14.25 15.38
C ALA A 28 -14.45 13.58 15.26
N CYS A 29 -15.52 14.34 15.02
CA CYS A 29 -16.89 13.81 14.99
C CYS A 29 -17.67 14.11 13.70
N GLY A 30 -17.11 14.89 12.78
CA GLY A 30 -17.75 15.23 11.50
C GLY A 30 -18.86 16.27 11.60
N HIS A 31 -19.08 16.89 12.77
CA HIS A 31 -20.10 17.92 12.93
C HIS A 31 -19.58 19.31 12.55
N GLU A 32 -20.46 20.17 12.06
CA GLU A 32 -20.12 21.52 11.61
C GLU A 32 -19.67 22.38 12.80
N LEU A 33 -18.53 23.07 12.65
CA LEU A 33 -18.04 24.08 13.59
C LEU A 33 -18.55 25.44 13.11
N ALA A 34 -19.21 26.17 14.00
CA ALA A 34 -19.53 27.57 13.74
C ALA A 34 -18.24 28.40 13.58
N GLU A 35 -18.28 29.40 12.70
CA GLU A 35 -17.13 30.26 12.41
C GLU A 35 -16.56 30.87 13.71
N GLY A 36 -15.26 30.64 13.95
CA GLY A 36 -14.55 31.15 15.13
C GLY A 36 -14.61 30.29 16.40
N GLN A 37 -15.29 29.13 16.41
CA GLN A 37 -15.32 28.27 17.59
C GLN A 37 -14.01 27.46 17.78
N ARG A 38 -13.37 27.64 18.93
CA ARG A 38 -12.12 26.94 19.31
C ARG A 38 -12.35 25.51 19.79
N PHE A 39 -13.59 25.10 20.06
CA PHE A 39 -13.96 23.76 20.49
C PHE A 39 -15.30 23.37 19.86
N CYS A 40 -15.44 22.10 19.51
CA CYS A 40 -16.68 21.56 18.95
C CYS A 40 -17.75 21.48 20.04
N GLY A 41 -18.89 22.15 19.83
CA GLY A 41 -20.03 22.11 20.76
C GLY A 41 -20.64 20.72 20.97
N HIS A 42 -20.43 19.77 20.05
CA HIS A 42 -20.98 18.42 20.15
C HIS A 42 -20.07 17.44 20.92
N CYS A 43 -18.76 17.43 20.64
CA CYS A 43 -17.84 16.45 21.23
C CYS A 43 -16.77 17.04 22.16
N GLY A 44 -16.69 18.37 22.26
CA GLY A 44 -15.69 19.08 23.08
C GLY A 44 -14.26 19.09 22.50
N ALA A 45 -14.03 18.50 21.32
CA ALA A 45 -12.70 18.47 20.70
C ALA A 45 -12.27 19.87 20.25
N LYS A 46 -10.97 20.19 20.40
CA LYS A 46 -10.40 21.49 20.01
C LYS A 46 -10.47 21.69 18.49
N GLY A 47 -11.18 22.72 18.06
CA GLY A 47 -11.28 23.14 16.67
C GLY A 47 -9.97 23.75 16.18
N VAL A 48 -9.56 23.41 14.95
CA VAL A 48 -8.35 23.94 14.33
C VAL A 48 -8.68 25.33 13.78
N ALA A 49 -8.62 26.35 14.63
CA ALA A 49 -8.75 27.73 14.19
C ALA A 49 -7.54 28.09 13.32
N GLY A 50 -7.78 28.45 12.06
CA GLY A 50 -6.80 29.09 11.21
C GLY A 50 -6.61 30.54 11.65
N GLU A 51 -5.44 30.86 12.20
CA GLU A 51 -4.89 32.21 12.24
C GLU A 51 -3.79 32.33 11.17
N PRO A 52 -3.70 33.45 10.44
CA PRO A 52 -2.73 33.64 9.38
C PRO A 52 -1.37 33.99 9.99
N ALA A 53 -0.46 33.03 10.02
CA ALA A 53 0.92 33.28 10.41
C ALA A 53 1.72 33.83 9.21
N ALA A 54 1.81 35.16 9.17
CA ALA A 54 2.93 35.82 8.53
C ALA A 54 4.18 35.59 9.41
N VAL A 55 5.04 34.65 8.99
CA VAL A 55 6.48 34.73 9.24
C VAL A 55 7.17 34.28 7.95
N ALA A 56 7.75 35.26 7.26
CA ALA A 56 8.75 35.03 6.25
C ALA A 56 9.98 34.41 6.92
N GLU A 57 10.24 33.14 6.62
CA GLU A 57 11.59 32.60 6.67
C GLU A 57 11.76 31.77 5.39
N SER A 58 12.71 32.21 4.58
CA SER A 58 12.96 31.78 3.20
C SER A 58 13.24 30.29 3.12
N VAL A 59 12.23 29.51 2.76
CA VAL A 59 12.45 28.22 2.11
C VAL A 59 12.75 28.56 0.66
N GLU A 60 14.04 28.56 0.30
CA GLU A 60 14.46 28.50 -1.10
C GLU A 60 13.62 27.43 -1.78
N ALA A 61 12.79 27.88 -2.73
CA ALA A 61 12.12 27.03 -3.66
C ALA A 61 13.19 26.09 -4.23
N VAL A 62 13.01 24.78 -4.01
CA VAL A 62 13.76 23.78 -4.77
C VAL A 62 13.43 24.08 -6.22
N ALA A 63 14.43 24.65 -6.91
CA ALA A 63 14.33 25.01 -8.30
C ALA A 63 13.73 23.85 -9.07
N VAL A 64 12.65 24.13 -9.79
CA VAL A 64 12.28 23.36 -10.97
C VAL A 64 13.56 23.31 -11.81
N VAL A 65 14.15 22.13 -11.89
CA VAL A 65 15.36 21.89 -12.67
C VAL A 65 15.01 22.23 -14.12
N GLU A 66 15.56 23.32 -14.62
CA GLU A 66 15.58 23.63 -16.05
C GLU A 66 16.05 22.39 -16.83
N PRO A 67 15.56 22.18 -18.08
CA PRO A 67 15.88 20.99 -18.87
C PRO A 67 17.39 20.84 -18.98
N GLY A 68 17.89 19.82 -18.29
CA GLY A 68 19.30 19.65 -17.99
C GLY A 68 20.14 19.34 -19.22
N GLU A 69 21.41 19.69 -19.09
CA GLU A 69 22.55 19.28 -19.92
C GLU A 69 22.40 17.89 -20.56
N PRO A 70 22.98 17.67 -21.76
CA PRO A 70 22.85 16.41 -22.48
C PRO A 70 23.25 15.22 -21.60
N ALA A 71 22.40 14.19 -21.61
CA ALA A 71 22.64 12.96 -20.90
C ALA A 71 24.03 12.41 -21.26
N THR A 72 24.85 12.15 -20.24
CA THR A 72 26.19 11.54 -20.40
C THR A 72 26.13 10.06 -20.76
N TYR A 73 24.92 9.50 -20.82
CA TYR A 73 24.63 8.09 -21.04
C TYR A 73 23.72 7.91 -22.25
N ASN A 74 23.71 6.70 -22.82
CA ASN A 74 22.84 6.34 -23.92
C ASN A 74 21.45 5.94 -23.43
N ALA A 75 20.49 6.86 -23.49
CA ALA A 75 19.10 6.63 -23.08
C ALA A 75 18.41 5.47 -23.84
N ALA A 76 18.83 5.18 -25.09
CA ALA A 76 18.27 4.06 -25.86
C ALA A 76 18.60 2.69 -25.21
N LEU A 77 19.80 2.53 -24.64
CA LEU A 77 20.16 1.30 -23.93
C LEU A 77 19.30 1.10 -22.66
N PHE A 78 18.95 2.19 -21.96
CA PHE A 78 18.02 2.11 -20.82
C PHE A 78 16.61 1.76 -21.27
N LEU A 79 16.16 2.29 -22.40
CA LEU A 79 14.85 1.96 -22.99
C LEU A 79 14.77 0.49 -23.40
N GLU A 80 15.80 -0.03 -24.06
CA GLU A 80 15.90 -1.45 -24.43
C GLU A 80 15.90 -2.33 -23.19
N ALA A 81 16.73 -2.02 -22.20
CA ALA A 81 16.79 -2.76 -20.94
C ALA A 81 15.45 -2.75 -20.18
N ALA A 82 14.76 -1.61 -20.14
CA ALA A 82 13.43 -1.49 -19.51
C ALA A 82 12.36 -2.30 -20.26
N ARG A 83 12.40 -2.33 -21.60
CA ARG A 83 11.49 -3.13 -22.42
C ARG A 83 11.74 -4.63 -22.26
N GLU A 84 13.01 -5.04 -22.21
CA GLU A 84 13.42 -6.41 -21.93
C GLU A 84 12.90 -6.86 -20.56
N ASP A 85 13.18 -6.08 -19.51
CA ASP A 85 12.71 -6.36 -18.15
C ASP A 85 11.17 -6.46 -18.10
N SER A 86 10.47 -5.56 -18.78
CA SER A 86 9.00 -5.58 -18.85
C SER A 86 8.45 -6.83 -19.53
N ARG A 87 9.13 -7.31 -20.59
CA ARG A 87 8.74 -8.53 -21.32
C ARG A 87 8.97 -9.76 -20.47
N THR A 88 10.16 -9.89 -19.89
CA THR A 88 10.50 -11.00 -19.00
C THR A 88 9.58 -11.02 -17.77
N ALA A 89 9.22 -9.86 -17.23
CA ALA A 89 8.27 -9.77 -16.14
C ALA A 89 6.88 -10.31 -16.52
N ALA A 90 6.38 -9.96 -17.71
CA ALA A 90 5.08 -10.42 -18.19
C ALA A 90 5.02 -11.95 -18.36
N GLU A 91 6.10 -12.55 -18.87
CA GLU A 91 6.22 -14.01 -19.03
C GLU A 91 6.25 -14.75 -17.68
N LEU A 92 6.87 -14.13 -16.68
CA LEU A 92 7.01 -14.70 -15.33
C LEU A 92 5.82 -14.41 -14.44
N GLU A 93 4.99 -13.41 -14.76
CA GLU A 93 3.97 -12.90 -13.87
C GLU A 93 3.08 -14.01 -13.33
N GLU A 94 2.58 -14.90 -14.20
CA GLU A 94 1.67 -15.97 -13.79
C GLU A 94 2.31 -16.99 -12.85
N LYS A 95 3.57 -17.39 -13.14
CA LYS A 95 4.27 -18.51 -12.50
C LYS A 95 5.12 -18.10 -11.29
N GLN A 96 5.78 -16.95 -11.35
CA GLN A 96 6.74 -16.42 -10.39
C GLN A 96 6.49 -14.91 -10.20
N PRO A 97 5.34 -14.51 -9.61
CA PRO A 97 4.98 -13.10 -9.44
C PRO A 97 6.01 -12.32 -8.61
N GLU A 98 6.72 -12.98 -7.69
CA GLU A 98 7.79 -12.39 -6.90
C GLU A 98 9.00 -11.99 -7.75
N VAL A 99 9.38 -12.79 -8.75
CA VAL A 99 10.48 -12.45 -9.66
C VAL A 99 10.03 -11.38 -10.65
N ALA A 100 8.81 -11.53 -11.20
CA ALA A 100 8.21 -10.55 -12.10
C ALA A 100 8.12 -9.15 -11.46
N LEU A 101 7.81 -9.08 -10.16
CA LEU A 101 7.80 -7.83 -9.40
C LEU A 101 9.16 -7.11 -9.45
N PHE A 102 10.27 -7.82 -9.26
CA PHE A 102 11.59 -7.18 -9.30
C PHE A 102 11.93 -6.67 -10.70
N TYR A 103 11.60 -7.42 -11.76
CA TYR A 103 11.76 -6.96 -13.13
C TYR A 103 10.92 -5.71 -13.44
N TYR A 104 9.64 -5.70 -13.07
CA TYR A 104 8.79 -4.51 -13.27
C TYR A 104 9.28 -3.30 -12.48
N ARG A 105 9.73 -3.50 -11.25
CA ARG A 105 10.32 -2.42 -10.46
C ARG A 105 11.62 -1.91 -11.08
N ASN A 106 12.47 -2.79 -11.62
CA ASN A 106 13.68 -2.40 -12.32
C ASN A 106 13.36 -1.61 -13.59
N ALA A 107 12.43 -2.11 -14.43
CA ALA A 107 11.95 -1.40 -15.61
C ALA A 107 11.40 -0.01 -15.27
N ALA A 108 10.61 0.11 -14.20
CA ALA A 108 10.10 1.38 -13.70
C ALA A 108 11.22 2.32 -13.21
N ALA A 109 12.30 1.79 -12.66
CA ALA A 109 13.46 2.57 -12.25
C ALA A 109 14.25 3.09 -13.46
N LEU A 110 14.54 2.22 -14.43
CA LEU A 110 15.24 2.57 -15.67
C LEU A 110 14.44 3.61 -16.46
N ALA A 111 13.11 3.50 -16.48
CA ALA A 111 12.23 4.45 -17.15
C ALA A 111 12.37 5.90 -16.66
N ARG A 112 12.85 6.13 -15.42
CA ARG A 112 13.08 7.48 -14.88
C ARG A 112 14.30 8.17 -15.48
N LEU A 113 15.17 7.44 -16.17
CA LEU A 113 16.32 7.98 -16.90
C LEU A 113 16.02 8.17 -18.39
N ILE A 114 14.83 7.83 -18.86
CA ILE A 114 14.48 7.94 -20.27
C ILE A 114 13.76 9.28 -20.48
N PRO A 115 14.18 10.12 -21.45
CA PRO A 115 13.45 11.32 -21.81
C PRO A 115 12.00 11.00 -22.20
N GLU A 116 11.05 11.88 -21.85
CA GLU A 116 9.63 11.66 -22.11
C GLU A 116 9.32 11.44 -23.59
N GLU A 117 10.09 12.06 -24.49
CA GLU A 117 9.96 11.93 -25.95
C GLU A 117 10.19 10.50 -26.46
N MET A 118 11.01 9.71 -25.77
CA MET A 118 11.34 8.33 -26.18
C MET A 118 10.36 7.29 -25.62
N MET A 119 9.44 7.70 -24.74
CA MET A 119 8.52 6.83 -24.04
C MET A 119 7.07 7.18 -24.33
N PRO A 120 6.18 6.17 -24.53
CA PRO A 120 4.75 6.46 -24.60
C PRO A 120 4.28 7.04 -23.27
N ALA A 121 3.41 8.06 -23.31
CA ALA A 121 2.88 8.71 -22.10
C ALA A 121 2.23 7.73 -21.10
N THR A 122 1.71 6.59 -21.58
CA THR A 122 1.07 5.57 -20.73
C THR A 122 2.02 4.49 -20.22
N ALA A 123 3.27 4.43 -20.68
CA ALA A 123 4.19 3.35 -20.33
C ALA A 123 4.55 3.34 -18.84
N SER A 124 4.83 4.51 -18.26
CA SER A 124 5.13 4.64 -16.84
C SER A 124 3.95 4.24 -15.95
N GLN A 125 2.72 4.61 -16.34
CA GLN A 125 1.51 4.22 -15.63
C GLN A 125 1.29 2.71 -15.68
N LYS A 126 1.45 2.09 -16.86
CA LYS A 126 1.35 0.63 -17.02
C LYS A 126 2.36 -0.12 -16.14
N LEU A 127 3.60 0.38 -16.01
CA LEU A 127 4.60 -0.22 -15.12
C LEU A 127 4.16 -0.17 -13.65
N ILE A 128 3.61 0.95 -13.19
CA ILE A 128 3.09 1.10 -11.83
C ILE A 128 1.93 0.11 -11.60
N GLU A 129 0.98 0.04 -12.53
CA GLU A 129 -0.15 -0.89 -12.45
C GLU A 129 0.31 -2.36 -12.42
N SER A 130 1.33 -2.72 -13.21
CA SER A 130 1.92 -4.07 -13.20
C SER A 130 2.60 -4.41 -11.89
N VAL A 131 3.32 -3.45 -11.28
CA VAL A 131 3.91 -3.61 -9.94
C VAL A 131 2.82 -3.86 -8.90
N GLU A 132 1.77 -3.04 -8.87
CA GLU A 132 0.66 -3.21 -7.94
C GLU A 132 -0.09 -4.53 -8.14
N ARG A 133 -0.24 -4.97 -9.40
CA ARG A 133 -0.87 -6.24 -9.74
C ARG A 133 -0.08 -7.42 -9.17
N CYS A 134 1.25 -7.43 -9.37
CA CYS A 134 2.13 -8.43 -8.78
C CYS A 134 2.04 -8.41 -7.24
N GLN A 135 2.09 -7.23 -6.64
CA GLN A 135 1.95 -7.06 -5.19
C GLN A 135 0.61 -7.61 -4.67
N ARG A 136 -0.51 -7.29 -5.33
CA ARG A 136 -1.84 -7.80 -4.94
C ARG A 136 -1.90 -9.32 -5.02
N ARG A 137 -1.38 -9.93 -6.09
CA ARG A 137 -1.32 -11.40 -6.24
C ARG A 137 -0.45 -12.06 -5.15
N MET A 138 0.66 -11.42 -4.78
CA MET A 138 1.50 -11.87 -3.67
C MET A 138 0.91 -11.60 -2.29
N SER A 139 0.01 -10.62 -2.14
CA SER A 139 -0.56 -10.27 -0.84
C SER A 139 -1.61 -11.25 -0.35
N GLN A 140 -2.24 -12.02 -1.25
CA GLN A 140 -3.33 -12.93 -0.93
C GLN A 140 -2.90 -14.39 -1.05
N THR A 141 -3.38 -15.21 -0.12
CA THR A 141 -3.22 -16.66 -0.15
C THR A 141 -4.53 -17.33 0.24
N LEU A 142 -4.74 -18.54 -0.29
CA LEU A 142 -5.86 -19.38 0.10
C LEU A 142 -5.47 -20.13 1.38
N LYS A 143 -6.23 -19.91 2.45
CA LYS A 143 -6.10 -20.69 3.69
C LYS A 143 -7.32 -21.58 3.86
N ALA A 144 -7.13 -22.71 4.53
CA ALA A 144 -8.25 -23.55 4.93
C ALA A 144 -9.24 -22.70 5.73
N CYS A 145 -10.52 -22.84 5.42
CA CYS A 145 -11.58 -22.12 6.11
C CYS A 145 -11.60 -22.57 7.58
N GLU A 146 -11.43 -21.64 8.53
CA GLU A 146 -11.42 -21.98 9.96
C GLU A 146 -12.77 -22.51 10.48
N VAL A 147 -13.85 -22.30 9.73
CA VAL A 147 -15.21 -22.74 10.11
C VAL A 147 -15.42 -24.22 9.82
N CYS A 148 -14.96 -24.70 8.66
CA CYS A 148 -15.13 -26.09 8.23
C CYS A 148 -13.80 -26.85 8.20
N THR A 149 -12.72 -26.21 8.66
CA THR A 149 -11.34 -26.74 8.66
C THR A 149 -10.93 -27.34 7.31
N GLY A 150 -11.31 -26.69 6.20
CA GLY A 150 -11.01 -27.18 4.85
C GLY A 150 -12.09 -28.05 4.20
N THR A 151 -13.06 -28.57 4.95
CA THR A 151 -14.01 -29.58 4.42
C THR A 151 -15.10 -29.02 3.51
N GLY A 152 -15.28 -27.69 3.46
CA GLY A 152 -16.35 -27.03 2.70
C GLY A 152 -17.76 -27.24 3.28
N LYS A 153 -17.94 -28.14 4.24
CA LYS A 153 -19.22 -28.49 4.86
C LYS A 153 -19.24 -28.21 6.36
N ARG A 154 -20.39 -27.85 6.92
CA ARG A 154 -20.57 -27.65 8.37
C ARG A 154 -21.03 -28.93 9.04
N THR A 155 -20.25 -29.48 9.97
CA THR A 155 -20.69 -30.59 10.80
C THR A 155 -21.77 -30.11 11.77
N MET A 156 -22.98 -30.65 11.66
CA MET A 156 -24.01 -30.44 12.67
C MET A 156 -23.83 -31.49 13.75
N VAL A 157 -23.67 -31.04 15.00
CA VAL A 157 -23.73 -31.92 16.16
C VAL A 157 -25.19 -32.17 16.46
N MET A 158 -25.74 -33.30 16.02
CA MET A 158 -27.03 -33.77 16.47
C MET A 158 -26.84 -34.51 17.81
N ARG A 159 -27.55 -34.09 18.85
CA ARG A 159 -27.74 -34.91 20.05
C ARG A 159 -28.85 -35.91 19.74
N SER A 160 -28.59 -37.18 19.99
CA SER A 160 -29.62 -38.22 19.99
C SER A 160 -30.68 -37.86 21.03
N LEU A 161 -31.96 -38.07 20.68
CA LEU A 161 -33.11 -37.85 21.55
C LEU A 161 -33.28 -38.95 22.61
N SER A 162 -32.45 -40.00 22.59
CA SER A 162 -32.40 -41.01 23.64
C SER A 162 -31.65 -40.46 24.84
N GLY A 163 -32.33 -40.34 25.97
CA GLY A 163 -31.84 -39.79 27.24
C GLY A 163 -30.78 -40.64 27.96
N GLU A 164 -29.86 -41.27 27.24
CA GLU A 164 -28.71 -41.97 27.81
C GLU A 164 -27.42 -41.22 27.49
N SER A 165 -26.69 -40.95 28.56
CA SER A 165 -25.47 -40.16 28.63
C SER A 165 -24.27 -40.89 28.03
N ASP A 166 -24.29 -41.17 26.73
CA ASP A 166 -23.07 -41.48 25.99
C ASP A 166 -23.06 -40.73 24.65
N GLY A 167 -22.30 -39.63 24.65
CA GLY A 167 -22.28 -38.57 23.64
C GLY A 167 -21.65 -38.98 22.32
N THR A 168 -22.25 -39.95 21.62
CA THR A 168 -21.86 -40.28 20.26
C THR A 168 -22.40 -39.20 19.33
N THR A 169 -21.62 -38.11 19.17
CA THR A 169 -21.93 -37.04 18.21
C THR A 169 -21.86 -37.59 16.79
N MET A 170 -23.01 -37.92 16.21
CA MET A 170 -23.10 -38.36 14.82
C MET A 170 -22.79 -37.17 13.90
N ARG A 171 -21.69 -37.27 13.13
CA ARG A 171 -21.30 -36.28 12.12
C ARG A 171 -22.12 -36.53 10.85
N ALA A 172 -23.28 -35.88 10.72
CA ALA A 172 -24.03 -35.90 9.47
C ALA A 172 -23.31 -35.11 8.37
N GLU A 173 -23.43 -35.55 7.12
CA GLU A 173 -22.90 -34.84 5.96
C GLU A 173 -23.50 -33.42 5.88
N GLY A 174 -22.63 -32.43 6.07
CA GLY A 174 -23.01 -31.07 6.42
C GLY A 174 -23.53 -30.21 5.28
N MET A 175 -24.38 -29.23 5.63
CA MET A 175 -24.72 -28.08 4.78
C MET A 175 -23.45 -27.35 4.30
N VAL A 176 -23.53 -26.74 3.10
CA VAL A 176 -22.45 -25.89 2.57
C VAL A 176 -22.03 -24.83 3.60
N CYS A 177 -20.73 -24.73 3.84
CA CYS A 177 -20.19 -23.79 4.79
C CYS A 177 -20.40 -22.36 4.29
N SER A 178 -21.23 -21.58 4.98
CA SER A 178 -21.53 -20.18 4.61
C SER A 178 -20.35 -19.21 4.68
N ALA A 179 -19.22 -19.64 5.26
CA ALA A 179 -18.01 -18.84 5.31
C ALA A 179 -17.12 -18.99 4.07
N CYS A 180 -17.10 -20.18 3.44
CA CYS A 180 -16.34 -20.45 2.21
C CYS A 180 -17.24 -20.80 1.01
N ASN A 181 -18.56 -20.75 1.17
CA ASN A 181 -19.57 -21.17 0.20
C ASN A 181 -19.29 -22.55 -0.41
N GLY A 182 -18.82 -23.50 0.41
CA GLY A 182 -18.49 -24.84 -0.04
C GLY A 182 -17.05 -25.03 -0.56
N ALA A 183 -16.28 -23.97 -0.80
CA ALA A 183 -14.94 -24.08 -1.37
C ALA A 183 -13.89 -24.71 -0.42
N GLY A 184 -14.18 -24.78 0.88
CA GLY A 184 -13.23 -25.27 1.89
C GLY A 184 -12.07 -24.31 2.20
N VAL A 185 -11.79 -23.36 1.31
CA VAL A 185 -10.74 -22.34 1.46
C VAL A 185 -11.32 -20.93 1.46
N VAL A 186 -10.64 -20.01 2.11
CA VAL A 186 -10.94 -18.58 2.12
C VAL A 186 -9.72 -17.78 1.69
N ARG A 187 -9.95 -16.69 0.94
CA ARG A 187 -8.89 -15.72 0.65
C ARG A 187 -8.51 -15.00 1.93
N SER A 188 -7.22 -14.98 2.23
CA SER A 188 -6.66 -14.30 3.39
C SER A 188 -5.40 -13.54 2.98
N HIS A 189 -5.07 -12.50 3.72
CA HIS A 189 -3.80 -11.82 3.52
C HIS A 189 -2.64 -12.66 4.06
N ARG A 190 -1.55 -12.75 3.29
CA ARG A 190 -0.28 -13.30 3.75
C ARG A 190 0.25 -12.46 4.91
N ASN A 191 0.89 -13.11 5.88
CA ASN A 191 1.55 -12.37 6.95
C ASN A 191 2.85 -11.73 6.41
N ALA A 192 3.45 -10.82 7.18
CA ALA A 192 4.64 -10.10 6.74
C ALA A 192 5.87 -11.01 6.56
N GLU A 193 5.94 -12.12 7.30
CA GLU A 193 7.06 -13.08 7.25
C GLU A 193 7.01 -13.97 6.00
N GLU A 194 5.85 -14.54 5.68
CA GLU A 194 5.59 -15.28 4.44
C GLU A 194 5.92 -14.40 3.22
N LEU A 195 5.49 -13.15 3.25
CA LEU A 195 5.77 -12.21 2.16
C LEU A 195 7.26 -11.85 2.08
N ARG A 196 7.92 -11.63 3.23
CA ARG A 196 9.36 -11.37 3.28
C ARG A 196 10.15 -12.54 2.68
N LEU A 197 9.78 -13.78 2.99
CA LEU A 197 10.43 -14.97 2.44
C LEU A 197 10.27 -15.04 0.92
N LEU A 198 9.06 -14.84 0.40
CA LEU A 198 8.79 -14.83 -1.04
C LEU A 198 9.58 -13.73 -1.76
N LEU A 199 9.60 -12.51 -1.21
CA LEU A 199 10.37 -11.41 -1.79
C LEU A 199 11.88 -11.66 -1.73
N ALA A 200 12.39 -12.27 -0.67
CA ALA A 200 13.80 -12.63 -0.57
C ALA A 200 14.18 -13.70 -1.61
N GLN A 201 13.32 -14.69 -1.83
CA GLN A 201 13.52 -15.71 -2.87
C GLN A 201 13.46 -15.09 -4.28
N GLY A 202 12.45 -14.26 -4.54
CA GLY A 202 12.31 -13.56 -5.82
C GLY A 202 13.48 -12.63 -6.10
N GLY A 203 13.96 -11.91 -5.09
CA GLY A 203 15.10 -10.99 -5.19
C GLY A 203 16.39 -11.70 -5.56
N ARG A 204 16.71 -12.82 -4.89
CA ARG A 204 17.89 -13.63 -5.23
C ARG A 204 17.83 -14.21 -6.65
N SER A 205 16.66 -14.70 -7.05
CA SER A 205 16.46 -15.23 -8.41
C SER A 205 16.61 -14.14 -9.47
N HIS A 206 16.08 -12.95 -9.20
CA HIS A 206 16.24 -11.79 -10.08
C HIS A 206 17.71 -11.35 -10.16
N GLU A 207 18.39 -11.19 -9.03
CA GLU A 207 19.80 -10.82 -8.95
C GLU A 207 20.69 -11.79 -9.77
N LEU A 208 20.53 -13.10 -9.59
CA LEU A 208 21.30 -14.09 -10.34
C LEU A 208 21.11 -13.97 -11.86
N ARG A 209 19.88 -13.69 -12.31
CA ARG A 209 19.59 -13.49 -13.74
C ARG A 209 20.20 -12.21 -14.28
N GLN A 210 20.16 -11.13 -13.51
CA GLN A 210 20.76 -9.84 -13.88
C GLN A 210 22.29 -9.92 -13.95
N GLN A 211 22.92 -10.65 -13.02
CA GLN A 211 24.37 -10.93 -13.06
C GLN A 211 24.76 -11.75 -14.30
N THR A 212 23.98 -12.79 -14.64
CA THR A 212 24.19 -13.57 -15.87
C THR A 212 24.06 -12.70 -17.13
N ALA A 213 23.16 -11.71 -17.11
CA ALA A 213 23.00 -10.71 -18.17
C ALA A 213 24.09 -9.61 -18.16
N ARG A 214 25.14 -9.74 -17.32
CA ARG A 214 26.26 -8.79 -17.18
C ARG A 214 25.82 -7.37 -16.84
N ARG A 215 24.72 -7.23 -16.10
CA ARG A 215 24.26 -5.94 -15.57
C ARG A 215 24.90 -5.67 -14.20
N VAL A 216 25.06 -4.40 -13.87
CA VAL A 216 25.70 -3.93 -12.63
C VAL A 216 24.65 -3.30 -11.72
N ALA A 217 24.77 -3.54 -10.42
CA ALA A 217 23.86 -2.98 -9.43
C ALA A 217 24.23 -1.53 -9.06
N ILE A 218 23.25 -0.64 -9.09
CA ILE A 218 23.32 0.72 -8.53
C ILE A 218 22.25 0.82 -7.44
N GLY A 219 22.67 0.58 -6.20
CA GLY A 219 21.74 0.27 -5.12
C GLY A 219 20.99 -1.02 -5.44
N ASN A 220 19.66 -0.97 -5.45
CA ASN A 220 18.80 -2.12 -5.77
C ASN A 220 18.37 -2.18 -7.25
N ALA A 221 18.77 -1.19 -8.07
CA ALA A 221 18.50 -1.17 -9.52
C ALA A 221 19.63 -1.85 -10.30
N TRP A 222 19.30 -2.54 -11.38
CA TRP A 222 20.24 -3.22 -12.26
C TRP A 222 20.31 -2.51 -13.61
N VAL A 223 21.49 -2.06 -13.99
CA VAL A 223 21.73 -1.26 -15.21
C VAL A 223 22.74 -1.95 -16.13
N PRO A 224 22.74 -1.66 -17.44
CA PRO A 224 23.81 -2.09 -18.34
C PRO A 224 25.17 -1.58 -17.87
N ALA A 225 26.17 -2.49 -17.78
CA ALA A 225 27.49 -2.17 -17.23
C ALA A 225 28.17 -0.98 -17.92
N VAL A 226 28.06 -0.91 -19.25
CA VAL A 226 28.66 0.15 -20.09
C VAL A 226 28.14 1.55 -19.80
N GLU A 227 26.94 1.67 -19.24
CA GLU A 227 26.35 2.96 -18.88
C GLU A 227 26.49 3.28 -17.39
N ALA A 228 26.74 2.29 -16.54
CA ALA A 228 26.78 2.44 -15.09
C ALA A 228 27.80 3.51 -14.63
N GLU A 229 28.99 3.51 -15.24
CA GLU A 229 30.09 4.44 -14.91
C GLU A 229 29.82 5.88 -15.37
N LYS A 230 28.94 6.06 -16.37
CA LYS A 230 28.60 7.37 -16.94
C LYS A 230 27.51 8.08 -16.15
N LEU A 231 26.88 7.40 -15.19
CA LEU A 231 25.77 7.94 -14.42
C LEU A 231 26.25 8.91 -13.34
N ARG A 232 25.75 10.13 -13.41
CA ARG A 232 26.01 11.19 -12.42
C ARG A 232 25.23 10.95 -11.13
N PRO A 233 25.63 11.56 -9.99
CA PRO A 233 24.97 11.36 -8.70
C PRO A 233 23.46 11.58 -8.70
N ARG A 234 22.94 12.57 -9.43
CA ARG A 234 21.49 12.79 -9.60
C ARG A 234 20.80 11.58 -10.24
N GLN A 235 21.38 11.06 -11.32
CA GLN A 235 20.83 9.92 -12.05
C GLN A 235 20.91 8.63 -11.21
N GLN A 236 22.02 8.42 -10.49
CA GLN A 236 22.13 7.32 -9.54
C GLN A 236 21.08 7.41 -8.41
N ALA A 237 20.80 8.61 -7.89
CA ALA A 237 19.75 8.81 -6.90
C ALA A 237 18.34 8.55 -7.45
N LEU A 238 18.05 8.89 -8.71
CA LEU A 238 16.77 8.56 -9.35
C LEU A 238 16.51 7.04 -9.39
N LEU A 239 17.54 6.26 -9.72
CA LEU A 239 17.49 4.80 -9.70
C LEU A 239 17.31 4.25 -8.27
N ARG A 240 18.14 4.71 -7.33
CA ARG A 240 18.13 4.25 -5.93
C ARG A 240 16.81 4.58 -5.22
N THR A 241 16.25 5.76 -5.43
CA THR A 241 14.94 6.16 -4.86
C THR A 241 13.76 5.39 -5.48
N ALA A 242 13.87 4.98 -6.75
CA ALA A 242 12.85 4.14 -7.40
C ALA A 242 12.84 2.73 -6.81
N MET A 243 14.04 2.17 -6.58
CA MET A 243 14.26 0.83 -6.04
C MET A 243 14.50 0.82 -4.52
N ALA A 244 14.12 1.88 -3.82
CA ALA A 244 14.26 2.00 -2.38
C ALA A 244 13.68 0.77 -1.66
N ALA A 245 14.34 0.38 -0.57
CA ALA A 245 13.91 -0.76 0.22
C ALA A 245 12.44 -0.56 0.68
N PRO A 246 11.59 -1.60 0.58
CA PRO A 246 10.21 -1.50 1.04
C PRO A 246 10.16 -1.33 2.56
N CYS A 247 9.00 -0.89 3.08
CA CYS A 247 8.79 -0.81 4.52
C CYS A 247 8.96 -2.19 5.18
N ASN A 248 9.80 -2.28 6.22
CA ASN A 248 10.10 -3.54 6.91
C ASN A 248 8.88 -4.22 7.55
N SER A 249 7.84 -3.46 7.90
CA SER A 249 6.65 -3.99 8.58
C SER A 249 5.57 -4.53 7.62
N CYS A 250 5.52 -4.06 6.37
CA CYS A 250 4.53 -4.50 5.38
C CYS A 250 5.14 -4.98 4.06
N GLN A 251 6.47 -4.98 3.94
CA GLN A 251 7.21 -5.41 2.77
C GLN A 251 6.75 -4.74 1.46
N GLY A 252 6.35 -3.48 1.53
CA GLY A 252 5.95 -2.71 0.35
C GLY A 252 4.47 -2.73 0.03
N GLN A 253 3.67 -3.54 0.74
CA GLN A 253 2.22 -3.68 0.48
C GLN A 253 1.39 -2.51 0.97
N GLY A 254 1.93 -1.70 1.89
CA GLY A 254 1.16 -0.65 2.56
C GLY A 254 0.11 -1.18 3.54
N VAL A 255 -0.16 -2.49 3.59
CA VAL A 255 -1.16 -3.08 4.49
C VAL A 255 -0.57 -4.12 5.43
N GLN A 256 -1.22 -4.31 6.57
CA GLN A 256 -0.93 -5.36 7.55
C GLN A 256 -2.17 -6.21 7.78
N VAL A 257 -1.94 -7.48 8.12
CA VAL A 257 -3.02 -8.38 8.51
C VAL A 257 -3.74 -7.81 9.73
N CYS A 258 -5.08 -7.74 9.66
CA CYS A 258 -5.88 -7.28 10.78
C CYS A 258 -5.69 -8.22 11.97
N ARG A 259 -5.22 -7.70 13.10
CA ARG A 259 -4.95 -8.50 14.31
C ARG A 259 -6.24 -9.07 14.92
N GLY A 260 -7.35 -8.36 14.84
CA GLY A 260 -8.64 -8.77 15.42
C GLY A 260 -9.26 -10.00 14.75
N CYS A 261 -9.15 -10.10 13.43
CA CYS A 261 -9.69 -11.25 12.65
C CYS A 261 -8.61 -12.14 12.02
N LYS A 262 -7.33 -11.89 12.32
CA LYS A 262 -6.16 -12.60 11.77
C LYS A 262 -6.19 -12.76 10.24
N GLY A 263 -6.70 -11.77 9.52
CA GLY A 263 -6.73 -11.79 8.05
C GLY A 263 -8.01 -12.31 7.40
N GLN A 264 -8.99 -12.76 8.18
CA GLN A 264 -10.21 -13.37 7.64
C GLN A 264 -11.31 -12.37 7.28
N GLY A 265 -11.22 -11.14 7.80
CA GLY A 265 -12.28 -10.14 7.69
C GLY A 265 -13.51 -10.42 8.57
N ARG A 266 -13.57 -11.57 9.25
CA ARG A 266 -14.71 -11.96 10.09
C ARG A 266 -14.24 -12.46 11.44
N VAL A 267 -15.08 -12.30 12.45
CA VAL A 267 -14.85 -12.79 13.81
C VAL A 267 -16.04 -13.58 14.30
N LYS A 268 -15.82 -14.51 15.24
CA LYS A 268 -16.91 -15.28 15.86
C LYS A 268 -17.90 -14.32 16.51
N CYS A 269 -19.19 -14.65 16.41
CA CYS A 269 -20.23 -13.89 17.06
C CYS A 269 -19.98 -13.83 18.57
N ARG A 270 -19.96 -12.62 19.14
CA ARG A 270 -19.73 -12.40 20.58
C ARG A 270 -21.01 -12.38 21.40
N GLU A 271 -22.16 -12.62 20.77
CA GLU A 271 -23.45 -12.70 21.45
C GLU A 271 -23.41 -13.79 22.53
N ARG A 272 -23.83 -13.46 23.74
CA ARG A 272 -23.76 -14.38 24.88
C ARG A 272 -24.64 -15.60 24.59
N GLY A 273 -24.08 -16.80 24.76
CA GLY A 273 -24.77 -18.06 24.49
C GLY A 273 -24.95 -18.39 23.01
N CYS A 274 -24.30 -17.66 22.09
CA CYS A 274 -24.34 -17.98 20.67
C CYS A 274 -23.45 -19.19 20.36
N VAL A 275 -24.09 -20.32 20.04
CA VAL A 275 -23.44 -21.54 19.58
C VAL A 275 -23.91 -21.78 18.15
N ASN A 276 -22.98 -21.70 17.19
CA ASN A 276 -23.26 -21.91 15.76
C ASN A 276 -24.42 -21.05 15.20
N GLY A 277 -24.59 -19.83 15.73
CA GLY A 277 -25.60 -18.90 15.24
C GLY A 277 -26.98 -19.06 15.89
N MET A 278 -27.10 -19.90 16.92
CA MET A 278 -28.30 -20.01 17.74
C MET A 278 -28.03 -19.58 19.18
N VAL A 279 -29.03 -18.98 19.83
CA VAL A 279 -29.02 -18.60 21.24
C VAL A 279 -30.19 -19.24 21.96
N GLU A 280 -29.99 -19.64 23.21
CA GLU A 280 -31.06 -20.19 24.06
C GLU A 280 -31.78 -19.05 24.77
N ARG A 281 -33.10 -18.97 24.62
CA ARG A 281 -33.96 -18.02 25.32
C ARG A 281 -35.00 -18.76 26.15
N LYS A 282 -35.19 -18.32 27.40
CA LYS A 282 -36.29 -18.78 28.24
C LYS A 282 -37.58 -18.14 27.77
N GLN A 283 -38.58 -18.94 27.43
CA GLN A 283 -39.89 -18.43 27.07
C GLN A 283 -40.71 -18.20 28.34
N SER A 284 -41.08 -16.95 28.62
CA SER A 284 -41.77 -16.54 29.86
C SER A 284 -43.28 -16.88 29.89
N ASN A 285 -43.80 -17.58 28.89
CA ASN A 285 -45.25 -17.75 28.67
C ASN A 285 -45.82 -19.09 29.19
N THR A 286 -45.22 -19.68 30.21
CA THR A 286 -45.78 -20.86 30.89
C THR A 286 -46.34 -20.46 32.24
N LEU A 287 -47.61 -20.80 32.50
CA LEU A 287 -48.38 -20.56 33.73
C LEU A 287 -47.76 -21.18 35.01
N SER A 288 -46.56 -21.75 34.93
CA SER A 288 -45.82 -22.37 36.03
C SER A 288 -44.32 -22.03 35.90
N PRO A 289 -43.70 -21.38 36.91
CA PRO A 289 -42.27 -21.02 36.89
C PRO A 289 -41.31 -22.21 36.72
N SER A 290 -41.77 -23.42 37.04
CA SER A 290 -41.01 -24.67 36.97
C SER A 290 -40.91 -25.26 35.56
N THR A 291 -41.67 -24.76 34.57
CA THR A 291 -41.79 -25.35 33.23
C THR A 291 -41.31 -24.40 32.12
N ALA A 292 -40.39 -23.49 32.44
CA ALA A 292 -39.82 -22.56 31.47
C ALA A 292 -39.01 -23.32 30.40
N LEU A 293 -39.59 -23.48 29.21
CA LEU A 293 -38.96 -24.13 28.07
C LEU A 293 -37.78 -23.25 27.57
N ASN A 294 -36.60 -23.85 27.44
CA ASN A 294 -35.46 -23.21 26.77
C ASN A 294 -35.63 -23.38 25.26
N LEU A 295 -35.99 -22.30 24.56
CA LEU A 295 -36.13 -22.29 23.11
C LEU A 295 -34.81 -21.86 22.45
N ARG A 296 -34.33 -22.63 21.48
CA ARG A 296 -33.23 -22.21 20.62
C ARG A 296 -33.76 -21.32 19.50
N VAL A 297 -33.35 -20.06 19.49
CA VAL A 297 -33.73 -19.09 18.46
C VAL A 297 -32.50 -18.67 17.66
N VAL A 298 -32.73 -18.23 16.42
CA VAL A 298 -31.67 -17.65 15.59
C VAL A 298 -31.06 -16.45 16.32
N CYS A 299 -29.73 -16.46 16.44
CA CYS A 299 -28.99 -15.37 17.09
C CYS A 299 -29.30 -14.04 16.37
N PRO A 300 -29.80 -13.01 17.07
CA PRO A 300 -30.16 -11.73 16.42
C PRO A 300 -28.93 -11.01 15.84
N SER A 301 -27.78 -11.14 16.50
CA SER A 301 -26.54 -10.42 16.18
C SER A 301 -25.82 -10.99 14.95
N CYS A 302 -25.90 -12.31 14.70
CA CYS A 302 -25.28 -12.92 13.51
C CYS A 302 -26.28 -13.52 12.52
N LYS A 303 -27.58 -13.46 12.81
CA LYS A 303 -28.67 -13.99 11.97
C LYS A 303 -28.45 -15.44 11.54
N GLY A 304 -27.94 -16.29 12.44
CA GLY A 304 -27.67 -17.70 12.16
C GLY A 304 -26.30 -18.00 11.53
N ASN A 305 -25.51 -16.98 11.19
CA ASN A 305 -24.23 -17.20 10.51
C ASN A 305 -23.08 -17.60 11.42
N SER A 306 -23.21 -17.45 12.74
CA SER A 306 -22.18 -17.64 13.78
C SER A 306 -20.94 -16.73 13.67
N TRP A 307 -20.86 -15.91 12.64
CA TRP A 307 -19.76 -15.01 12.33
C TRP A 307 -20.31 -13.63 11.99
N ILE A 308 -19.58 -12.60 12.37
CA ILE A 308 -19.88 -11.20 12.07
C ILE A 308 -18.68 -10.56 11.38
N MET A 309 -18.91 -9.47 10.64
CA MET A 309 -17.82 -8.71 10.04
C MET A 309 -16.91 -8.14 11.12
N CYS A 310 -15.60 -8.20 10.90
CA CYS A 310 -14.63 -7.66 11.82
C CYS A 310 -14.72 -6.13 11.83
N GLY A 311 -15.04 -5.54 12.98
CA GLY A 311 -15.11 -4.08 13.13
C GLY A 311 -13.78 -3.38 12.84
N ASP A 312 -12.66 -3.98 13.25
CA ASP A 312 -11.32 -3.37 13.12
C ASP A 312 -10.87 -3.17 11.66
N CYS A 313 -11.41 -3.96 10.72
CA CYS A 313 -11.04 -3.89 9.30
C CYS A 313 -12.24 -3.78 8.37
N GLY A 314 -13.45 -3.61 8.91
CA GLY A 314 -14.68 -3.52 8.11
C GLY A 314 -14.93 -4.71 7.18
N GLY A 315 -14.35 -5.88 7.44
CA GLY A 315 -14.50 -7.05 6.57
C GLY A 315 -13.36 -7.30 5.58
N THR A 316 -12.40 -6.39 5.40
CA THR A 316 -11.32 -6.56 4.40
C THR A 316 -10.26 -7.58 4.82
N GLY A 317 -10.10 -7.81 6.13
CA GLY A 317 -9.05 -8.66 6.68
C GLY A 317 -7.67 -7.99 6.79
N SER A 318 -7.53 -6.75 6.32
CA SER A 318 -6.28 -5.99 6.42
C SER A 318 -6.53 -4.55 6.84
N VAL A 319 -5.50 -3.93 7.41
CA VAL A 319 -5.51 -2.52 7.84
C VAL A 319 -4.28 -1.83 7.25
N ALA A 320 -4.34 -0.51 7.08
CA ALA A 320 -3.17 0.25 6.65
C ALA A 320 -2.00 0.01 7.63
N CYS A 321 -0.80 -0.14 7.07
CA CYS A 321 0.41 -0.37 7.84
C CYS A 321 0.74 0.88 8.64
N ARG A 322 0.74 0.76 9.97
CA ARG A 322 0.98 1.88 10.91
C ARG A 322 2.39 2.48 10.82
N THR A 323 3.36 1.72 10.30
CA THR A 323 4.76 2.19 10.18
C THR A 323 4.95 3.13 8.99
N CYS A 324 4.12 2.99 7.95
CA CYS A 324 4.25 3.75 6.72
C CYS A 324 2.94 4.39 6.25
N ASP A 325 1.93 4.41 7.12
CA ASP A 325 0.58 4.96 6.89
C ASP A 325 -0.03 4.56 5.54
N GLY A 326 0.15 3.30 5.12
CA GLY A 326 -0.38 2.82 3.85
C GLY A 326 0.55 2.98 2.63
N ILE A 327 1.63 3.76 2.73
CA ILE A 327 2.48 4.11 1.58
C ILE A 327 3.33 2.93 1.10
N GLY A 328 3.65 1.99 1.98
CA GLY A 328 4.51 0.84 1.67
C GLY A 328 6.01 1.17 1.64
N ARG A 329 6.41 2.44 1.81
CA ARG A 329 7.82 2.86 1.85
C ARG A 329 8.21 3.34 3.26
N PRO A 330 9.48 3.19 3.67
CA PRO A 330 9.95 3.76 4.93
C PRO A 330 9.92 5.30 4.88
N ALA A 331 10.07 5.92 6.05
CA ALA A 331 10.03 7.37 6.18
C ALA A 331 11.09 8.05 5.29
N LYS A 332 10.72 9.18 4.69
CA LYS A 332 11.63 10.00 3.89
C LYS A 332 12.85 10.39 4.73
N CYS A 333 14.03 10.39 4.10
CA CYS A 333 15.25 10.84 4.74
C CYS A 333 15.14 12.33 5.04
N ARG A 334 15.27 12.71 6.31
CA ARG A 334 15.16 14.11 6.75
C ARG A 334 16.23 15.01 6.16
N LYS A 335 17.44 14.47 5.90
CA LYS A 335 18.58 15.24 5.38
C LYS A 335 18.41 15.66 3.92
N CYS A 336 17.76 14.84 3.09
CA CYS A 336 17.55 15.13 1.67
C CYS A 336 16.08 15.29 1.28
N GLY A 337 15.16 15.28 2.25
CA GLY A 337 13.72 15.38 2.00
C GLY A 337 13.11 14.26 1.15
N GLY A 338 13.86 13.19 0.86
CA GLY A 338 13.45 12.15 -0.09
C GLY A 338 14.17 12.17 -1.45
N ALA A 339 14.95 13.21 -1.76
CA ALA A 339 15.58 13.35 -3.07
C ALA A 339 16.72 12.34 -3.32
N GLY A 340 17.30 11.78 -2.26
CA GLY A 340 18.47 10.89 -2.36
C GLY A 340 19.79 11.63 -2.60
N THR A 341 19.76 12.89 -3.02
CA THR A 341 20.95 13.74 -3.18
C THR A 341 21.11 14.74 -2.03
N ALA A 342 22.34 15.22 -1.84
CA ALA A 342 22.66 16.34 -0.95
C ALA A 342 23.76 17.19 -1.60
N SER A 343 24.04 18.39 -1.07
CA SER A 343 25.19 19.17 -1.51
C SER A 343 26.48 18.34 -1.38
N CYS A 344 27.32 18.40 -2.42
CA CYS A 344 28.56 17.65 -2.45
C CYS A 344 29.46 18.13 -1.31
N THR A 345 29.95 17.19 -0.49
CA THR A 345 30.78 17.53 0.69
C THR A 345 32.16 18.05 0.32
N VAL A 346 32.67 17.67 -0.86
CA VAL A 346 34.02 18.06 -1.34
C VAL A 346 34.03 19.46 -1.91
N CYS A 347 33.09 19.78 -2.82
CA CYS A 347 33.00 21.11 -3.45
C CYS A 347 31.97 22.03 -2.81
N ARG A 348 31.26 21.58 -1.75
CA ARG A 348 30.22 22.33 -1.03
C ARG A 348 29.13 22.93 -1.93
N GLY A 349 28.78 22.24 -3.02
CA GLY A 349 27.80 22.74 -3.98
C GLY A 349 28.38 23.44 -5.20
N ALA A 350 29.66 23.82 -5.19
CA ALA A 350 30.24 24.62 -6.28
C ALA A 350 30.46 23.84 -7.60
N GLY A 351 30.36 22.51 -7.58
CA GLY A 351 30.63 21.66 -8.74
C GLY A 351 32.11 21.57 -9.15
N ARG A 352 32.96 22.48 -8.65
CA ARG A 352 34.39 22.57 -8.98
C ARG A 352 35.27 22.36 -7.75
N ASP A 353 36.47 21.84 -7.97
CA ASP A 353 37.52 21.76 -6.94
C ASP A 353 38.20 23.12 -6.71
N ARG A 354 39.16 23.17 -5.78
CA ARG A 354 39.93 24.41 -5.49
C ARG A 354 40.77 24.89 -6.68
N SER A 355 41.04 24.01 -7.64
CA SER A 355 41.81 24.29 -8.86
C SER A 355 40.92 24.72 -10.03
N GLY A 356 39.60 24.86 -9.81
CA GLY A 356 38.63 25.22 -10.84
C GLY A 356 38.24 24.09 -11.78
N LYS A 357 38.74 22.86 -11.58
CA LYS A 357 38.37 21.68 -12.37
C LYS A 357 37.07 21.08 -11.85
N ASN A 358 36.37 20.30 -12.69
CA ASN A 358 35.17 19.60 -12.26
C ASN A 358 35.49 18.69 -11.06
N CYS A 359 34.69 18.80 -10.02
CA CYS A 359 34.85 17.97 -8.83
C CYS A 359 34.69 16.50 -9.20
N THR A 360 35.67 15.67 -8.86
CA THR A 360 35.71 14.24 -9.21
C THR A 360 34.59 13.43 -8.57
N VAL A 361 34.08 13.87 -7.42
CA VAL A 361 33.02 13.17 -6.67
C VAL A 361 31.63 13.47 -7.23
N CYS A 362 31.34 14.73 -7.57
CA CYS A 362 30.03 15.10 -8.12
C CYS A 362 30.02 15.28 -9.64
N MET A 363 31.15 15.05 -10.31
CA MET A 363 31.34 15.20 -11.75
C MET A 363 30.86 16.57 -12.29
N GLY A 364 31.03 17.64 -11.51
CA GLY A 364 30.56 18.98 -11.88
C GLY A 364 29.17 19.39 -11.36
N GLU A 365 28.33 18.46 -10.87
CA GLU A 365 26.92 18.77 -10.56
C GLU A 365 26.70 19.58 -9.27
N GLY A 366 27.72 19.72 -8.42
CA GLY A 366 27.59 20.32 -7.09
C GLY A 366 26.82 19.46 -6.08
N VAL A 367 26.19 18.36 -6.50
CA VAL A 367 25.44 17.45 -5.63
C VAL A 367 26.06 16.05 -5.61
N GLY A 368 26.09 15.44 -4.43
CA GLY A 368 26.48 14.06 -4.24
C GLY A 368 25.30 13.21 -3.75
N LEU A 369 25.53 11.89 -3.66
CA LEU A 369 24.59 11.02 -2.97
C LEU A 369 24.50 11.42 -1.49
N CYS A 370 23.29 11.42 -0.94
CA CYS A 370 23.08 11.76 0.45
C CYS A 370 23.86 10.79 1.35
N PRO A 371 24.74 11.26 2.24
CA PRO A 371 25.58 10.36 3.06
C PRO A 371 24.78 9.60 4.12
N THR A 372 23.55 10.01 4.41
CA THR A 372 22.70 9.36 5.43
C THR A 372 21.87 8.21 4.87
N CYS A 373 21.36 8.34 3.65
CA CYS A 373 20.55 7.30 3.00
C CYS A 373 21.22 6.69 1.77
N HIS A 374 22.47 7.08 1.48
CA HIS A 374 23.24 6.64 0.32
C HIS A 374 22.48 6.71 -1.01
N GLY A 375 21.63 7.72 -1.21
CA GLY A 375 20.84 7.83 -2.46
C GLY A 375 19.45 7.23 -2.43
N GLU A 376 19.06 6.45 -1.41
CA GLU A 376 17.75 5.79 -1.39
C GLU A 376 16.58 6.74 -1.12
N GLY A 377 16.87 7.93 -0.57
CA GLY A 377 15.85 8.92 -0.22
C GLY A 377 15.00 8.55 1.01
N CYS A 378 15.20 7.37 1.59
CA CYS A 378 14.53 6.94 2.81
C CYS A 378 15.53 6.41 3.83
N VAL A 379 15.11 6.32 5.09
CA VAL A 379 15.93 5.73 6.14
C VAL A 379 15.43 4.30 6.37
N SER A 380 16.28 3.30 6.12
CA SER A 380 16.00 1.94 6.56
C SER A 380 16.08 1.92 8.09
N ARG A 381 14.92 2.00 8.75
CA ARG A 381 14.79 1.75 10.19
C ARG A 381 14.21 0.36 10.42
#